data_AF-A0A7Y2ZEF3-F1
#
_entry.id   AF-A0A7Y2ZEF3-F1
#
_cell.length_a   1.000
_cell.length_b   1.000
_cell.length_c   1.000
_cell.angle_alpha   90.00
_cell.angle_beta   90.00
_cell.angle_gamma   90.00
#
_symmetry.space_group_name_H-M   'P 1'
#
loop_
_entity.id
_entity.type
_entity.pdbx_description
1 polymer ?
#
loop_
_entity_poly.entity_id
_entity_poly.type
_entity_poly.pdbx_seq_one_letter_code
_entity_poly.pdbx_strand_id
1 'polypeptide(L)'
;MRHTIRRIARIFGALIVLAGAGCTTSVTGPGDTAGVRFELRVTGGIAGVDYRIRVDGVDRLVRIDCTAFCPDPAPAAMALGADQWASLVLETRAAGLPGLEDEDYGGTCCDFFHFDLTVQDGLRSARVLGDAGTLPAAIAQLVERLLDLGVHTVPALYRAGVTPGYGPGDALDVSDVRVEGERLVATVTYSGGCRAHEIDLRFSDIWMESAPVQTIGWFTHEGRDDPCDALPSETRGFDLAPLVEAYRTVYPQTLPGERIRIRLRVPGGTEVTTVEVTIPQT
;
A
#
# COMPACT_ATOMS: atom_id res chain seq x y z
N MET A 1 -0.44 21.90 -16.30
CA MET A 1 -1.08 22.45 -15.08
C MET A 1 -2.19 21.57 -14.50
N ARG A 2 -3.15 21.02 -15.28
CA ARG A 2 -4.25 20.20 -14.72
C ARG A 2 -3.82 18.85 -14.10
N HIS A 3 -2.77 18.19 -14.59
CA HIS A 3 -2.24 16.95 -13.97
C HIS A 3 -1.56 17.20 -12.62
N THR A 4 -0.82 18.29 -12.48
CA THR A 4 -0.12 18.65 -11.23
C THR A 4 -1.13 18.92 -10.11
N ILE A 5 -2.24 19.58 -10.41
CA ILE A 5 -3.30 19.90 -9.43
C ILE A 5 -4.04 18.63 -8.95
N ARG A 6 -4.28 17.64 -9.82
CA ARG A 6 -4.93 16.37 -9.42
C ARG A 6 -4.04 15.48 -8.54
N ARG A 7 -2.72 15.46 -8.79
CA ARG A 7 -1.74 14.73 -7.96
C ARG A 7 -1.65 15.32 -6.56
N ILE A 8 -1.52 16.65 -6.49
CA ILE A 8 -1.55 17.39 -5.22
C ILE A 8 -2.85 17.06 -4.45
N ALA A 9 -4.02 17.07 -5.09
CA ALA A 9 -5.28 16.76 -4.41
C ALA A 9 -5.37 15.33 -3.84
N ARG A 10 -4.77 14.32 -4.51
CA ARG A 10 -4.74 12.93 -4.01
C ARG A 10 -3.81 12.77 -2.80
N ILE A 11 -2.61 13.34 -2.87
CA ILE A 11 -1.64 13.37 -1.76
C ILE A 11 -2.27 14.05 -0.53
N PHE A 12 -2.94 15.18 -0.73
CA PHE A 12 -3.64 15.89 0.35
C PHE A 12 -4.81 15.08 0.92
N GLY A 13 -5.53 14.30 0.09
CA GLY A 13 -6.64 13.45 0.53
C GLY A 13 -6.20 12.34 1.50
N ALA A 14 -5.06 11.69 1.23
CA ALA A 14 -4.48 10.67 2.12
C ALA A 14 -4.02 11.26 3.47
N LEU A 15 -3.52 12.50 3.47
CA LEU A 15 -3.06 13.21 4.67
C LEU A 15 -4.19 13.71 5.59
N ILE A 16 -5.38 14.03 5.07
CA ILE A 16 -6.49 14.64 5.83
C ILE A 16 -7.28 13.65 6.71
N VAL A 17 -7.23 12.33 6.42
CA VAL A 17 -8.06 11.30 7.11
C VAL A 17 -7.59 10.97 8.53
N LEU A 18 -6.44 11.48 8.94
CA LEU A 18 -5.85 11.24 10.25
C LEU A 18 -6.36 12.33 11.24
N ALA A 19 -7.43 12.09 12.04
CA ALA A 19 -7.84 12.93 13.24
C ALA A 19 -8.29 12.07 14.49
N GLY A 20 -7.60 12.09 15.67
CA GLY A 20 -8.00 11.35 16.92
C GLY A 20 -6.88 10.86 17.91
N ALA A 21 -7.10 10.90 19.24
CA ALA A 21 -6.06 11.10 20.27
C ALA A 21 -5.31 9.89 20.93
N GLY A 22 -4.01 10.09 21.17
CA GLY A 22 -3.18 9.70 22.34
C GLY A 22 -2.51 8.32 22.47
N CYS A 23 -1.29 8.10 21.91
CA CYS A 23 -0.10 7.43 22.50
C CYS A 23 1.08 7.25 21.52
N THR A 24 2.32 7.42 22.01
CA THR A 24 3.56 7.00 21.33
C THR A 24 3.76 5.48 21.48
N THR A 25 3.59 4.70 20.41
CA THR A 25 3.97 3.28 20.41
C THR A 25 5.25 3.06 19.61
N SER A 26 6.38 2.96 20.32
CA SER A 26 7.62 2.41 19.78
C SER A 26 7.49 0.89 19.74
N VAL A 27 7.18 0.33 18.57
CA VAL A 27 7.10 -1.12 18.41
C VAL A 27 8.45 -1.62 17.87
N THR A 28 9.38 -1.94 18.76
CA THR A 28 10.65 -2.59 18.39
C THR A 28 10.41 -4.04 17.98
N GLY A 29 10.91 -4.42 16.80
CA GLY A 29 10.87 -5.79 16.29
C GLY A 29 12.23 -6.46 16.31
N PRO A 30 12.28 -7.80 16.30
CA PRO A 30 13.55 -8.51 16.23
C PRO A 30 14.17 -8.25 14.85
N GLY A 31 15.38 -7.69 14.85
CA GLY A 31 16.13 -7.48 13.63
C GLY A 31 16.82 -8.76 13.22
N ASP A 32 16.40 -9.36 12.10
CA ASP A 32 17.29 -10.27 11.36
C ASP A 32 16.93 -10.49 9.89
N THR A 33 16.54 -9.43 9.18
CA THR A 33 16.53 -9.45 7.71
C THR A 33 17.28 -8.23 7.20
N ALA A 34 18.60 -8.37 7.10
CA ALA A 34 19.52 -7.30 6.81
C ALA A 34 19.38 -6.80 5.37
N GLY A 35 19.11 -5.50 5.21
CA GLY A 35 19.53 -4.74 4.03
C GLY A 35 18.57 -3.63 3.62
N VAL A 36 17.29 -3.93 3.51
CA VAL A 36 16.33 -2.97 2.94
C VAL A 36 15.68 -2.11 4.02
N ARG A 37 15.85 -0.80 3.91
CA ARG A 37 15.22 0.20 4.78
C ARG A 37 14.63 1.33 3.95
N PHE A 38 13.38 1.67 4.23
CA PHE A 38 12.75 2.89 3.75
C PHE A 38 12.56 3.83 4.93
N GLU A 39 12.97 5.08 4.77
CA GLU A 39 12.64 6.16 5.70
C GLU A 39 12.07 7.32 4.88
N LEU A 40 10.76 7.52 4.96
CA LEU A 40 10.09 8.67 4.37
C LEU A 40 9.79 9.65 5.48
N ARG A 41 10.41 10.82 5.43
CA ARG A 41 10.03 11.96 6.26
C ARG A 41 9.23 12.95 5.43
N VAL A 42 8.10 13.42 5.97
CA VAL A 42 7.26 14.43 5.34
C VAL A 42 7.13 15.59 6.29
N THR A 43 7.54 16.78 5.86
CA THR A 43 7.50 18.01 6.66
C THR A 43 6.69 19.10 5.95
N GLY A 44 6.01 19.96 6.69
CA GLY A 44 5.35 21.15 6.14
C GLY A 44 3.82 21.12 6.20
N GLY A 45 3.19 22.05 5.50
CA GLY A 45 1.73 22.17 5.39
C GLY A 45 1.14 23.17 6.36
N ILE A 46 -0.12 23.56 6.13
CA ILE A 46 -0.86 24.53 6.97
C ILE A 46 -1.00 24.04 8.42
N ALA A 47 -0.81 22.74 8.65
CA ALA A 47 -0.85 22.08 9.95
C ALA A 47 0.53 21.82 10.58
N GLY A 48 1.64 22.12 9.89
CA GLY A 48 2.99 21.94 10.43
C GLY A 48 3.31 20.49 10.80
N VAL A 49 2.96 19.54 9.92
CA VAL A 49 3.16 18.11 10.18
C VAL A 49 4.61 17.69 9.95
N ASP A 50 5.08 16.74 10.74
CA ASP A 50 6.38 16.05 10.58
C ASP A 50 6.16 14.56 10.84
N TYR A 51 5.96 13.82 9.76
CA TYR A 51 5.78 12.37 9.77
C TYR A 51 7.09 11.71 9.40
N ARG A 52 7.43 10.60 10.06
CA ARG A 52 8.49 9.68 9.63
C ARG A 52 7.93 8.28 9.54
N ILE A 53 7.83 7.75 8.33
CA ILE A 53 7.49 6.36 8.05
C ILE A 53 8.80 5.60 7.87
N ARG A 54 9.07 4.64 8.76
CA ARG A 54 10.23 3.76 8.68
C ARG A 54 9.79 2.32 8.52
N VAL A 55 10.28 1.70 7.47
CA VAL A 55 10.07 0.29 7.13
C VAL A 55 11.44 -0.39 7.11
N ASP A 56 11.64 -1.46 7.89
CA ASP A 56 12.94 -2.14 8.05
C ASP A 56 12.74 -3.66 7.88
N GLY A 57 13.52 -4.29 6.99
CA GLY A 57 13.47 -5.73 6.77
C GLY A 57 12.50 -6.22 5.68
N VAL A 58 12.16 -7.51 5.68
CA VAL A 58 11.23 -8.14 4.72
C VAL A 58 9.83 -8.42 5.28
N ASP A 59 9.49 -7.94 6.48
CA ASP A 59 8.15 -8.22 7.03
C ASP A 59 7.52 -7.14 7.93
N ARG A 60 8.13 -5.95 8.11
CA ARG A 60 7.65 -5.04 9.16
C ARG A 60 7.76 -3.53 8.89
N LEU A 61 6.63 -2.84 8.98
CA LEU A 61 6.60 -1.41 9.30
C LEU A 61 7.12 -1.20 10.72
N VAL A 62 8.28 -0.57 10.86
CA VAL A 62 8.99 -0.48 12.15
C VAL A 62 8.52 0.72 12.96
N ARG A 63 8.21 1.84 12.29
CA ARG A 63 7.86 3.06 13.00
C ARG A 63 7.08 4.03 12.12
N ILE A 64 6.01 4.59 12.66
CA ILE A 64 5.47 5.86 12.21
C ILE A 64 5.65 6.83 13.37
N ASP A 65 6.54 7.80 13.23
CA ASP A 65 6.60 8.92 14.17
C ASP A 65 5.80 10.08 13.60
N CYS A 66 4.98 10.72 14.43
CA CYS A 66 4.56 12.09 14.19
C CYS A 66 4.91 12.95 15.39
N THR A 67 5.58 14.08 15.16
CA THR A 67 6.03 14.98 16.23
C THR A 67 5.11 16.20 16.44
N ALA A 68 4.19 16.51 15.51
CA ALA A 68 3.24 17.62 15.64
C ALA A 68 1.92 17.44 14.84
N PHE A 69 0.79 17.81 15.47
CA PHE A 69 -0.57 17.94 14.88
C PHE A 69 -1.15 16.70 14.17
N CYS A 70 -0.81 15.51 14.63
CA CYS A 70 -1.39 14.26 14.16
C CYS A 70 -2.33 13.63 15.19
N PRO A 71 -3.29 12.81 14.76
CA PRO A 71 -3.81 11.72 15.57
C PRO A 71 -2.72 10.72 15.86
N ASP A 72 -3.04 9.79 16.73
CA ASP A 72 -2.31 8.55 16.81
C ASP A 72 -2.18 7.85 15.44
N PRO A 73 -0.97 7.38 15.08
CA PRO A 73 -0.88 6.30 14.12
C PRO A 73 -1.61 5.11 14.75
N ALA A 74 -2.64 4.57 14.08
CA ALA A 74 -3.34 3.43 14.64
C ALA A 74 -2.36 2.28 14.92
N PRO A 75 -2.54 1.50 16.00
CA PRO A 75 -1.53 0.59 16.54
C PRO A 75 -1.27 -0.66 15.67
N ALA A 76 -1.64 -0.67 14.40
CA ALA A 76 -1.23 -1.69 13.47
C ALA A 76 0.04 -1.22 12.75
N ALA A 77 1.20 -1.54 13.31
CA ALA A 77 2.37 -1.80 12.48
C ALA A 77 1.95 -2.90 11.49
N MET A 78 1.52 -2.51 10.29
CA MET A 78 1.15 -3.48 9.27
C MET A 78 2.41 -4.26 8.92
N ALA A 79 2.35 -5.56 9.16
CA ALA A 79 3.34 -6.47 8.61
C ALA A 79 3.02 -6.60 7.13
N LEU A 80 3.90 -6.06 6.28
CA LEU A 80 3.84 -6.35 4.86
C LEU A 80 4.37 -7.78 4.65
N GLY A 81 3.67 -8.60 3.87
CA GLY A 81 4.18 -9.92 3.51
C GLY A 81 5.40 -9.84 2.61
N ALA A 82 6.21 -10.91 2.56
CA ALA A 82 7.47 -10.93 1.79
C ALA A 82 7.30 -10.58 0.29
N ASP A 83 6.15 -10.94 -0.30
CA ASP A 83 5.83 -10.61 -1.69
C ASP A 83 5.52 -9.11 -1.89
N GLN A 84 4.85 -8.46 -0.93
CA GLN A 84 4.59 -7.01 -0.97
C GLN A 84 5.90 -6.23 -0.87
N TRP A 85 6.82 -6.70 -0.03
CA TRP A 85 8.17 -6.18 0.06
C TRP A 85 8.95 -6.29 -1.23
N ALA A 86 8.93 -7.48 -1.85
CA ALA A 86 9.58 -7.68 -3.14
C ALA A 86 9.02 -6.72 -4.20
N SER A 87 7.71 -6.49 -4.22
CA SER A 87 7.06 -5.52 -5.11
C SER A 87 7.57 -4.09 -4.86
N LEU A 88 7.56 -3.63 -3.60
CA LEU A 88 8.01 -2.29 -3.24
C LEU A 88 9.48 -2.04 -3.62
N VAL A 89 10.35 -3.03 -3.41
CA VAL A 89 11.78 -2.96 -3.80
C VAL A 89 11.94 -2.90 -5.32
N LEU A 90 11.18 -3.68 -6.08
CA LEU A 90 11.23 -3.65 -7.55
C LEU A 90 10.76 -2.30 -8.09
N GLU A 91 9.69 -1.73 -7.54
CA GLU A 91 9.19 -0.41 -7.91
C GLU A 91 10.22 0.69 -7.62
N THR A 92 10.88 0.62 -6.47
CA THR A 92 11.96 1.53 -6.08
C THR A 92 13.09 1.51 -7.11
N ARG A 93 13.50 0.32 -7.56
CA ARG A 93 14.53 0.17 -8.60
C ARG A 93 14.05 0.69 -9.95
N ALA A 94 12.80 0.41 -10.32
CA ALA A 94 12.19 0.90 -11.54
C ALA A 94 12.06 2.44 -11.56
N ALA A 95 11.89 3.08 -10.39
CA ALA A 95 11.88 4.52 -10.24
C ALA A 95 13.27 5.18 -10.41
N GLY A 96 14.33 4.39 -10.57
CA GLY A 96 15.70 4.90 -10.79
C GLY A 96 16.38 5.45 -9.53
N LEU A 97 15.79 5.23 -8.34
CA LEU A 97 16.31 5.72 -7.06
C LEU A 97 17.79 5.45 -6.80
N PRO A 98 18.35 4.28 -7.17
CA PRO A 98 19.79 4.03 -6.99
C PRO A 98 20.72 4.99 -7.75
N GLY A 99 20.20 5.89 -8.60
CA GLY A 99 20.94 6.92 -9.31
C GLY A 99 20.60 8.36 -8.94
N LEU A 100 19.81 8.60 -7.88
CA LEU A 100 19.32 9.93 -7.47
C LEU A 100 19.93 10.41 -6.14
N GLU A 101 21.15 9.99 -5.81
CA GLU A 101 21.79 10.29 -4.53
C GLU A 101 21.96 11.81 -4.32
N ASP A 102 21.35 12.34 -3.25
CA ASP A 102 21.37 13.76 -2.84
C ASP A 102 20.74 14.74 -3.85
N GLU A 103 19.83 14.26 -4.69
CA GLU A 103 19.02 15.13 -5.56
C GLU A 103 17.91 15.82 -4.75
N ASP A 104 17.88 17.16 -4.81
CA ASP A 104 16.83 17.99 -4.23
C ASP A 104 15.96 18.59 -5.34
N TYR A 105 14.72 18.14 -5.40
CA TYR A 105 13.72 18.62 -6.34
C TYR A 105 12.93 19.82 -5.79
N GLY A 106 13.28 20.35 -4.62
CA GLY A 106 12.52 21.39 -3.93
C GLY A 106 12.99 22.83 -4.14
N GLY A 107 12.07 23.78 -3.95
CA GLY A 107 12.33 25.22 -4.03
C GLY A 107 12.41 25.84 -2.64
N THR A 108 13.61 25.99 -2.08
CA THR A 108 13.83 26.48 -0.71
C THR A 108 12.86 27.61 -0.31
N CYS A 109 12.03 27.32 0.70
CA CYS A 109 11.44 28.23 1.70
C CYS A 109 9.90 28.41 1.71
N CYS A 110 9.11 27.82 0.79
CA CYS A 110 7.64 28.07 0.77
C CYS A 110 6.76 26.85 0.43
N ASP A 111 7.25 25.64 0.60
CA ASP A 111 6.54 24.46 0.14
C ASP A 111 5.47 23.99 1.13
N PHE A 112 4.32 23.61 0.56
CA PHE A 112 3.21 23.06 1.34
C PHE A 112 3.54 21.68 1.90
N PHE A 113 4.42 20.89 1.27
CA PHE A 113 4.90 19.61 1.80
C PHE A 113 6.24 19.28 1.17
N HIS A 114 7.24 19.06 2.02
CA HIS A 114 8.60 18.65 1.69
C HIS A 114 8.81 17.19 2.09
N PHE A 115 9.31 16.39 1.16
CA PHE A 115 9.56 14.97 1.31
C PHE A 115 11.06 14.71 1.37
N ASP A 116 11.46 13.84 2.29
CA ASP A 116 12.81 13.34 2.44
C ASP A 116 12.73 11.82 2.49
N LEU A 117 12.94 11.20 1.33
CA LEU A 117 12.88 9.76 1.15
C LEU A 117 14.30 9.20 1.13
N THR A 118 14.65 8.41 2.13
CA THR A 118 15.86 7.61 2.17
C THR A 118 15.51 6.14 1.91
N VAL A 119 16.23 5.52 0.97
CA VAL A 119 16.13 4.08 0.69
C VAL A 119 17.50 3.45 0.79
N GLN A 120 17.60 2.39 1.58
CA GLN A 120 18.77 1.54 1.70
C GLN A 120 18.39 0.14 1.23
N ASP A 121 19.23 -0.57 0.48
CA ASP A 121 18.95 -1.94 0.00
C ASP A 121 20.03 -2.97 0.40
N GLY A 122 20.85 -2.62 1.39
CA GLY A 122 21.92 -3.44 1.94
C GLY A 122 23.25 -3.26 1.20
N LEU A 123 23.20 -2.80 -0.05
CA LEU A 123 24.38 -2.51 -0.87
C LEU A 123 24.53 -1.02 -1.18
N ARG A 124 23.40 -0.31 -1.31
CA ARG A 124 23.37 1.12 -1.66
C ARG A 124 22.40 1.86 -0.75
N SER A 125 22.66 3.15 -0.61
CA SER A 125 21.74 4.12 -0.02
C SER A 125 21.46 5.19 -1.06
N ALA A 126 20.22 5.64 -1.15
CA ALA A 126 19.83 6.80 -1.95
C ALA A 126 18.93 7.68 -1.09
N ARG A 127 19.09 8.99 -1.23
CA ARG A 127 18.24 9.98 -0.58
C ARG A 127 17.74 10.96 -1.62
N VAL A 128 16.43 11.16 -1.63
CA VAL A 128 15.76 12.12 -2.50
C VAL A 128 14.99 13.12 -1.66
N LEU A 129 15.21 14.40 -1.93
CA LEU A 129 14.51 15.52 -1.33
C LEU A 129 13.59 16.16 -2.38
N GLY A 130 12.49 16.75 -1.95
CA GLY A 130 11.71 17.62 -2.84
C GLY A 130 10.26 17.81 -2.42
N ASP A 131 9.51 18.53 -3.25
CA ASP A 131 8.15 18.92 -2.94
C ASP A 131 7.13 18.11 -3.74
N ALA A 132 5.89 18.03 -3.24
CA ALA A 132 4.81 17.24 -3.86
C ALA A 132 4.62 17.56 -5.36
N GLY A 133 4.91 18.80 -5.76
CA GLY A 133 4.72 19.29 -7.12
C GLY A 133 5.92 19.10 -8.05
N THR A 134 7.10 18.78 -7.52
CA THR A 134 8.38 18.82 -8.26
C THR A 134 9.08 17.47 -8.32
N LEU A 135 8.71 16.51 -7.48
CA LEU A 135 9.22 15.15 -7.54
C LEU A 135 9.01 14.51 -8.93
N PRO A 136 10.00 13.76 -9.46
CA PRO A 136 9.82 12.94 -10.64
C PRO A 136 8.61 12.02 -10.48
N ALA A 137 7.86 11.77 -11.57
CA ALA A 137 6.58 11.06 -11.50
C ALA A 137 6.66 9.68 -10.83
N ALA A 138 7.73 8.92 -11.08
CA ALA A 138 7.95 7.63 -10.45
C ALA A 138 8.22 7.73 -8.94
N ILE A 139 8.93 8.78 -8.50
CA ILE A 139 9.20 9.04 -7.09
C ILE A 139 7.93 9.49 -6.37
N ALA A 140 7.14 10.37 -6.98
CA ALA A 140 5.86 10.80 -6.44
C ALA A 140 4.91 9.61 -6.22
N GLN A 141 4.83 8.67 -7.17
CA GLN A 141 4.03 7.45 -7.02
C GLN A 141 4.53 6.55 -5.89
N LEU A 142 5.86 6.44 -5.70
CA LEU A 142 6.41 5.67 -4.59
C LEU A 142 6.09 6.32 -3.24
N VAL A 143 6.21 7.64 -3.13
CA VAL A 143 5.84 8.41 -1.92
C VAL A 143 4.35 8.24 -1.61
N GLU A 144 3.48 8.36 -2.62
CA GLU A 144 2.03 8.12 -2.47
C GLU A 144 1.75 6.72 -1.88
N ARG A 145 2.41 5.67 -2.40
CA ARG A 145 2.24 4.30 -1.87
C ARG A 145 2.76 4.16 -0.44
N LEU A 146 3.95 4.70 -0.15
CA LEU A 146 4.51 4.66 1.21
C LEU A 146 3.61 5.37 2.22
N LEU A 147 2.97 6.47 1.82
CA LEU A 147 1.95 7.14 2.63
C LEU A 147 0.70 6.27 2.79
N ASP A 148 0.19 5.66 1.72
CA ASP A 148 -1.00 4.78 1.77
C ASP A 148 -0.81 3.56 2.67
N LEU A 149 0.41 3.00 2.73
CA LEU A 149 0.81 1.96 3.69
C LEU A 149 0.65 2.42 5.15
N GLY A 150 0.89 3.69 5.42
CA GLY A 150 0.68 4.30 6.73
C GLY A 150 -0.78 4.49 7.12
N VAL A 151 -1.72 4.45 6.16
CA VAL A 151 -3.17 4.69 6.36
C VAL A 151 -4.00 3.40 6.22
N HIS A 152 -3.40 2.25 6.56
CA HIS A 152 -4.04 0.93 6.51
C HIS A 152 -4.47 0.42 5.12
N THR A 153 -3.72 0.81 4.09
CA THR A 153 -3.90 0.31 2.74
C THR A 153 -2.74 -0.58 2.38
N VAL A 154 -3.01 -1.83 2.03
CA VAL A 154 -2.00 -2.71 1.44
C VAL A 154 -2.15 -2.77 -0.06
N PRO A 155 -1.05 -2.83 -0.83
CA PRO A 155 -1.16 -3.05 -2.26
C PRO A 155 -1.78 -4.42 -2.52
N ALA A 156 -2.80 -4.47 -3.38
CA ALA A 156 -3.23 -5.75 -3.89
C ALA A 156 -2.14 -6.28 -4.83
N LEU A 157 -1.82 -7.56 -4.64
CA LEU A 157 -0.76 -8.23 -5.39
C LEU A 157 -1.33 -8.72 -6.71
N TYR A 158 -0.85 -8.15 -7.81
CA TYR A 158 -1.01 -8.74 -9.12
C TYR A 158 0.28 -9.45 -9.52
N ARG A 159 0.26 -10.77 -9.72
CA ARG A 159 1.42 -11.53 -10.17
C ARG A 159 1.05 -12.43 -11.34
N ALA A 160 1.68 -12.18 -12.48
CA ALA A 160 1.59 -13.06 -13.64
C ALA A 160 2.17 -14.44 -13.33
N GLY A 161 1.50 -15.50 -13.80
CA GLY A 161 1.93 -16.89 -13.66
C GLY A 161 1.69 -17.51 -12.28
N VAL A 162 0.98 -16.85 -11.36
CA VAL A 162 0.60 -17.46 -10.08
C VAL A 162 -0.73 -18.16 -10.21
N THR A 163 -0.77 -19.43 -9.81
CA THR A 163 -1.99 -20.21 -9.82
C THR A 163 -3.03 -19.59 -8.88
N PRO A 164 -4.27 -19.39 -9.35
CA PRO A 164 -5.46 -19.20 -8.51
C PRO A 164 -5.42 -19.99 -7.19
N GLY A 165 -5.50 -19.30 -6.05
CA GLY A 165 -5.50 -19.93 -4.72
C GLY A 165 -4.11 -20.29 -4.16
N TYR A 166 -3.02 -19.77 -4.73
CA TYR A 166 -1.68 -19.94 -4.19
C TYR A 166 -1.32 -18.85 -3.17
N GLY A 167 -1.07 -19.26 -1.94
CA GLY A 167 -0.65 -18.43 -0.82
C GLY A 167 -1.00 -19.09 0.51
N PRO A 168 -0.67 -18.43 1.63
CA PRO A 168 -1.12 -18.85 2.95
C PRO A 168 -2.64 -18.99 3.02
N GLY A 169 -3.09 -20.05 3.68
CA GLY A 169 -4.46 -20.55 3.58
C GLY A 169 -5.18 -20.66 4.93
N ASP A 170 -4.72 -19.93 5.94
CA ASP A 170 -5.36 -19.94 7.26
C ASP A 170 -6.78 -19.38 7.17
N ALA A 171 -7.62 -19.75 8.15
CA ALA A 171 -9.03 -19.41 8.13
C ALA A 171 -9.24 -17.90 8.25
N LEU A 172 -9.91 -17.33 7.25
CA LEU A 172 -10.25 -15.92 7.16
C LEU A 172 -11.72 -15.78 6.77
N ASP A 173 -12.47 -15.01 7.55
CA ASP A 173 -13.80 -14.54 7.19
C ASP A 173 -13.71 -13.12 6.63
N VAL A 174 -14.50 -12.84 5.59
CA VAL A 174 -14.49 -11.55 4.89
C VAL A 174 -15.92 -11.07 4.67
N SER A 175 -16.18 -9.84 5.07
CA SER A 175 -17.48 -9.18 5.00
C SER A 175 -17.35 -7.70 4.59
N ASP A 176 -18.49 -7.03 4.40
CA ASP A 176 -18.58 -5.59 4.10
C ASP A 176 -17.69 -5.10 2.94
N VAL A 177 -17.53 -5.93 1.92
CA VAL A 177 -16.67 -5.61 0.78
C VAL A 177 -17.31 -4.52 -0.09
N ARG A 178 -16.55 -3.46 -0.37
CA ARG A 178 -16.94 -2.38 -1.28
C ARG A 178 -15.75 -1.80 -2.03
N VAL A 179 -16.01 -1.17 -3.18
CA VAL A 179 -14.98 -0.50 -3.98
C VAL A 179 -15.20 1.01 -3.93
N GLU A 180 -14.14 1.75 -3.63
CA GLU A 180 -14.07 3.22 -3.60
C GLU A 180 -12.97 3.70 -4.55
N GLY A 181 -13.36 4.05 -5.78
CA GLY A 181 -12.39 4.38 -6.83
C GLY A 181 -11.50 3.18 -7.16
N GLU A 182 -10.19 3.30 -6.92
CA GLU A 182 -9.19 2.25 -7.13
C GLU A 182 -8.84 1.52 -5.82
N ARG A 183 -9.68 1.64 -4.79
CA ARG A 183 -9.49 0.95 -3.50
C ARG A 183 -10.60 -0.06 -3.27
N LEU A 184 -10.25 -1.28 -2.89
CA LEU A 184 -11.19 -2.23 -2.28
C LEU A 184 -11.10 -2.11 -0.77
N VAL A 185 -12.23 -2.05 -0.09
CA VAL A 185 -12.29 -2.06 1.38
C VAL A 185 -13.12 -3.25 1.81
N ALA A 186 -12.64 -4.00 2.80
CA ALA A 186 -13.32 -5.16 3.35
C ALA A 186 -13.10 -5.23 4.87
N THR A 187 -14.08 -5.76 5.59
CA THR A 187 -13.90 -6.20 6.97
C THR A 187 -13.39 -7.63 6.96
N VAL A 188 -12.28 -7.88 7.65
CA VAL A 188 -11.65 -9.19 7.77
C VAL A 188 -11.70 -9.64 9.22
N THR A 189 -12.04 -10.90 9.44
CA THR A 189 -12.12 -11.52 10.76
C THR A 189 -11.34 -12.83 10.75
N TYR A 190 -10.49 -13.06 11.75
CA TYR A 190 -9.62 -14.23 11.80
C TYR A 190 -9.35 -14.66 13.24
N SER A 191 -8.87 -15.89 13.45
CA SER A 191 -8.44 -16.38 14.77
C SER A 191 -6.99 -16.01 15.06
N GLY A 192 -6.65 -15.67 16.30
CA GLY A 192 -5.31 -15.26 16.74
C GLY A 192 -5.28 -13.86 17.32
N GLY A 193 -4.16 -13.15 17.17
CA GLY A 193 -4.00 -11.74 17.56
C GLY A 193 -2.81 -11.45 18.49
N CYS A 194 -2.01 -12.45 18.84
CA CYS A 194 -0.78 -12.29 19.61
C CYS A 194 0.47 -12.25 18.72
N ARG A 195 0.36 -12.71 17.47
CA ARG A 195 1.38 -12.58 16.44
C ARG A 195 0.86 -11.66 15.34
N ALA A 196 1.79 -11.16 14.52
CA ALA A 196 1.42 -10.44 13.32
C ALA A 196 0.77 -11.43 12.34
N HIS A 197 -0.36 -11.04 11.77
CA HIS A 197 -1.03 -11.77 10.70
C HIS A 197 -0.79 -11.06 9.37
N GLU A 198 -0.54 -11.81 8.31
CA GLU A 198 -0.44 -11.27 6.95
C GLU A 198 -1.76 -11.52 6.24
N ILE A 199 -2.36 -10.44 5.71
CA ILE A 199 -3.60 -10.51 4.93
C ILE A 199 -3.36 -9.76 3.62
N ASP A 200 -3.42 -10.50 2.51
CA ASP A 200 -3.27 -9.94 1.18
C ASP A 200 -4.54 -10.12 0.37
N LEU A 201 -4.65 -9.32 -0.70
CA LEU A 201 -5.55 -9.57 -1.81
C LEU A 201 -4.71 -9.82 -3.06
N ARG A 202 -4.87 -11.00 -3.67
CA ARG A 202 -4.11 -11.45 -4.84
C ARG A 202 -5.03 -11.61 -6.04
N PHE A 203 -4.56 -11.27 -7.23
CA PHE A 203 -5.34 -11.40 -8.47
C PHE A 203 -4.72 -12.38 -9.46
N SER A 204 -5.59 -13.02 -10.24
CA SER A 204 -5.16 -13.84 -11.38
C SER A 204 -4.82 -12.96 -12.56
N ASP A 205 -3.83 -13.42 -13.32
CA ASP A 205 -3.51 -12.93 -14.65
C ASP A 205 -4.39 -13.52 -15.76
N ILE A 206 -5.32 -14.41 -15.40
CA ILE A 206 -6.32 -14.95 -16.31
C ILE A 206 -7.51 -14.01 -16.35
N TRP A 207 -7.72 -13.44 -17.52
CA TRP A 207 -8.87 -12.60 -17.84
C TRP A 207 -9.94 -13.42 -18.56
N MET A 208 -11.17 -13.40 -18.05
CA MET A 208 -12.31 -14.04 -18.68
C MET A 208 -13.00 -13.04 -19.63
N GLU A 209 -12.94 -13.34 -20.93
CA GLU A 209 -13.55 -12.56 -22.01
C GLU A 209 -15.08 -12.50 -21.85
N SER A 210 -15.53 -11.52 -21.09
CA SER A 210 -16.92 -11.25 -20.78
C SER A 210 -17.17 -9.74 -20.81
N ALA A 211 -18.42 -9.31 -20.67
CA ALA A 211 -18.77 -7.89 -20.65
C ALA A 211 -19.52 -7.55 -19.34
N PRO A 212 -18.90 -6.84 -18.38
CA PRO A 212 -17.48 -6.45 -18.30
C PRO A 212 -16.51 -7.63 -18.23
N VAL A 213 -15.24 -7.39 -18.57
CA VAL A 213 -14.16 -8.38 -18.42
C VAL A 213 -14.04 -8.79 -16.96
N GLN A 214 -13.75 -10.07 -16.73
CA GLN A 214 -13.73 -10.65 -15.40
C GLN A 214 -12.35 -11.17 -15.01
N THR A 215 -12.02 -11.07 -13.73
CA THR A 215 -10.90 -11.79 -13.11
C THR A 215 -11.34 -12.36 -11.74
N ILE A 216 -10.49 -13.15 -11.12
CA ILE A 216 -10.68 -13.69 -9.79
C ILE A 216 -9.63 -13.07 -8.86
N GLY A 217 -10.09 -12.62 -7.69
CA GLY A 217 -9.25 -12.20 -6.59
C GLY A 217 -9.37 -13.17 -5.40
N TRP A 218 -8.28 -13.39 -4.67
CA TRP A 218 -8.23 -14.21 -3.46
C TRP A 218 -7.66 -13.41 -2.32
N PHE A 219 -8.38 -13.41 -1.20
CA PHE A 219 -7.77 -13.09 0.08
C PHE A 219 -6.86 -14.25 0.50
N THR A 220 -5.70 -13.92 1.06
CA THR A 220 -4.81 -14.89 1.72
C THR A 220 -4.61 -14.50 3.17
N HIS A 221 -4.37 -15.49 4.03
CA HIS A 221 -4.15 -15.27 5.46
C HIS A 221 -3.06 -16.19 5.98
N GLU A 222 -2.08 -15.60 6.66
CA GLU A 222 -1.00 -16.28 7.39
C GLU A 222 -1.04 -15.84 8.85
N GLY A 223 -1.33 -16.77 9.76
CA GLY A 223 -1.38 -16.54 11.20
C GLY A 223 -0.11 -16.88 11.95
N ARG A 224 0.91 -17.45 11.29
CA ARG A 224 2.21 -17.81 11.88
C ARG A 224 2.07 -18.68 13.12
N ASP A 225 1.18 -19.68 13.06
CA ASP A 225 0.84 -20.59 14.17
C ASP A 225 0.47 -19.86 15.48
N ASP A 226 -0.22 -18.72 15.40
CA ASP A 226 -0.60 -17.91 16.58
C ASP A 226 -1.40 -18.75 17.60
N PRO A 227 -0.89 -18.92 18.84
CA PRO A 227 -1.54 -19.75 19.84
C PRO A 227 -2.75 -19.07 20.50
N CYS A 228 -3.00 -17.79 20.21
CA CYS A 228 -4.05 -17.05 20.90
C CYS A 228 -5.44 -17.38 20.39
N ASP A 229 -6.37 -17.53 21.34
CA ASP A 229 -7.79 -17.75 21.08
C ASP A 229 -8.54 -16.42 21.18
N ALA A 230 -8.18 -15.50 20.29
CA ALA A 230 -8.94 -14.27 20.07
C ALA A 230 -9.49 -14.27 18.65
N LEU A 231 -10.50 -13.43 18.41
CA LEU A 231 -11.16 -13.30 17.11
C LEU A 231 -11.16 -11.82 16.67
N PRO A 232 -9.99 -11.26 16.29
CA PRO A 232 -9.92 -9.89 15.78
C PRO A 232 -10.81 -9.69 14.55
N SER A 233 -11.43 -8.51 14.48
CA SER A 233 -12.18 -8.05 13.32
C SER A 233 -11.76 -6.62 13.00
N GLU A 234 -11.34 -6.38 11.76
CA GLU A 234 -10.76 -5.10 11.35
C GLU A 234 -11.09 -4.76 9.90
N THR A 235 -11.16 -3.47 9.59
CA THR A 235 -11.37 -2.99 8.23
C THR A 235 -10.02 -2.78 7.54
N ARG A 236 -9.83 -3.42 6.38
CA ARG A 236 -8.63 -3.34 5.54
C ARG A 236 -8.94 -2.72 4.19
N GLY A 237 -8.03 -1.87 3.71
CA GLY A 237 -8.05 -1.38 2.34
C GLY A 237 -6.99 -2.04 1.48
N PHE A 238 -7.32 -2.28 0.22
CA PHE A 238 -6.47 -2.89 -0.78
C PHE A 238 -6.41 -1.96 -2.01
N ASP A 239 -5.20 -1.56 -2.40
CA ASP A 239 -5.00 -0.75 -3.61
C ASP A 239 -5.12 -1.63 -4.87
N LEU A 240 -6.07 -1.29 -5.74
CA LEU A 240 -6.37 -1.99 -6.99
C LEU A 240 -5.65 -1.39 -8.20
N ALA A 241 -4.85 -0.32 -8.03
CA ALA A 241 -4.08 0.26 -9.14
C ALA A 241 -3.21 -0.78 -9.89
N PRO A 242 -2.53 -1.74 -9.20
CA PRO A 242 -1.78 -2.79 -9.90
C PRO A 242 -2.67 -3.65 -10.81
N LEU A 243 -3.90 -3.94 -10.40
CA LEU A 243 -4.86 -4.69 -11.21
C LEU A 243 -5.32 -3.88 -12.44
N VAL A 244 -5.60 -2.59 -12.25
CA VAL A 244 -6.00 -1.68 -13.33
C VAL A 244 -4.90 -1.54 -14.37
N GLU A 245 -3.64 -1.44 -13.94
CA GLU A 245 -2.49 -1.35 -14.84
C GLU A 245 -2.26 -2.66 -15.62
N ALA A 246 -2.39 -3.79 -14.94
CA ALA A 246 -2.33 -5.09 -15.59
C ALA A 246 -3.43 -5.27 -16.65
N TYR A 247 -4.65 -4.82 -16.35
CA TYR A 247 -5.76 -4.82 -17.30
C TYR A 247 -5.42 -3.98 -18.54
N ARG A 248 -4.90 -2.76 -18.36
CA ARG A 248 -4.49 -1.89 -19.50
C ARG A 248 -3.38 -2.50 -20.35
N THR A 249 -2.47 -3.24 -19.72
CA THR A 249 -1.40 -3.94 -20.43
C THR A 249 -1.96 -5.01 -21.37
N VAL A 250 -2.97 -5.76 -20.92
CA VAL A 250 -3.62 -6.82 -21.73
C VAL A 250 -4.63 -6.23 -22.72
N TYR A 251 -5.30 -5.13 -22.36
CA TYR A 251 -6.32 -4.45 -23.17
C TYR A 251 -5.92 -2.99 -23.44
N PRO A 252 -4.96 -2.71 -24.36
CA PRO A 252 -4.45 -1.35 -24.58
C PRO A 252 -5.48 -0.34 -25.12
N GLN A 253 -6.59 -0.83 -25.68
CA GLN A 253 -7.68 0.00 -26.22
C GLN A 253 -8.73 0.37 -25.15
N THR A 254 -8.50 0.02 -23.89
CA THR A 254 -9.38 0.32 -22.76
C THR A 254 -9.69 1.82 -22.68
N LEU A 255 -10.97 2.15 -22.59
CA LEU A 255 -11.45 3.51 -22.37
C LEU A 255 -11.74 3.78 -20.88
N PRO A 256 -11.53 5.03 -20.41
CA PRO A 256 -12.01 5.43 -19.09
C PRO A 256 -13.52 5.18 -18.91
N GLY A 257 -13.91 4.69 -17.73
CA GLY A 257 -15.29 4.33 -17.43
C GLY A 257 -15.66 2.88 -17.76
N GLU A 258 -14.79 2.14 -18.46
CA GLU A 258 -14.92 0.68 -18.50
C GLU A 258 -14.83 0.07 -17.11
N ARG A 259 -15.35 -1.15 -16.95
CA ARG A 259 -15.38 -1.86 -15.67
C ARG A 259 -14.67 -3.18 -15.76
N ILE A 260 -13.97 -3.54 -14.69
CA ILE A 260 -13.47 -4.89 -14.45
C ILE A 260 -14.36 -5.50 -13.37
N ARG A 261 -14.91 -6.69 -13.61
CA ARG A 261 -15.62 -7.47 -12.60
C ARG A 261 -14.66 -8.43 -11.90
N ILE A 262 -14.66 -8.39 -10.58
CA ILE A 262 -13.76 -9.15 -9.72
C ILE A 262 -14.59 -10.11 -8.88
N ARG A 263 -14.35 -11.41 -9.04
CA ARG A 263 -14.94 -12.44 -8.17
C ARG A 263 -13.98 -12.69 -7.01
N LEU A 264 -14.40 -12.36 -5.79
CA LEU A 264 -13.54 -12.42 -4.61
C LEU A 264 -13.75 -13.71 -3.85
N ARG A 265 -12.65 -14.32 -3.41
CA ARG A 265 -12.64 -15.60 -2.71
C ARG A 265 -11.78 -15.52 -1.44
N VAL A 266 -12.12 -16.34 -0.46
CA VAL A 266 -11.33 -16.56 0.76
C VAL A 266 -10.42 -17.79 0.62
N PRO A 267 -9.48 -18.00 1.57
CA PRO A 267 -8.78 -19.28 1.71
C PRO A 267 -9.74 -20.48 1.65
N GLY A 268 -9.33 -21.55 0.95
CA GLY A 268 -10.21 -22.68 0.64
C GLY A 268 -11.07 -22.50 -0.62
N GLY A 269 -11.08 -21.31 -1.23
CA GLY A 269 -11.64 -21.07 -2.56
C GLY A 269 -13.12 -20.73 -2.61
N THR A 270 -13.79 -20.61 -1.46
CA THR A 270 -15.18 -20.15 -1.35
C THR A 270 -15.30 -18.72 -1.86
N GLU A 271 -16.27 -18.47 -2.74
CA GLU A 271 -16.58 -17.11 -3.21
C GLU A 271 -17.32 -16.34 -2.13
N VAL A 272 -16.79 -15.16 -1.80
CA VAL A 272 -17.38 -14.24 -0.81
C VAL A 272 -18.41 -13.36 -1.50
N THR A 273 -17.99 -12.69 -2.58
CA THR A 273 -18.83 -11.74 -3.32
C THR A 273 -18.20 -11.41 -4.68
N THR A 274 -18.93 -10.65 -5.49
CA THR A 274 -18.44 -10.07 -6.73
C THR A 274 -18.52 -8.55 -6.64
N VAL A 275 -17.44 -7.86 -7.02
CA VAL A 275 -17.38 -6.39 -7.09
C VAL A 275 -16.97 -5.94 -8.49
N GLU A 276 -17.17 -4.66 -8.79
CA GLU A 276 -16.70 -4.06 -10.04
C GLU A 276 -15.85 -2.82 -9.72
N VAL A 277 -14.70 -2.70 -10.39
CA VAL A 277 -13.84 -1.51 -10.35
C VAL A 277 -13.93 -0.78 -11.68
N THR A 278 -14.03 0.55 -11.63
CA THR A 278 -14.11 1.39 -12.82
C THR A 278 -12.73 1.89 -13.20
N ILE A 279 -12.38 1.79 -14.48
CA ILE A 279 -11.12 2.32 -15.01
C ILE A 279 -11.14 3.85 -14.91
N PRO A 280 -10.18 4.47 -14.19
CA PRO A 280 -10.18 5.91 -13.99
C PRO A 280 -9.80 6.65 -15.28
N GLN A 281 -10.16 7.94 -15.31
CA GLN A 281 -9.68 8.89 -16.32
C GLN A 281 -8.16 9.09 -16.15
N THR A 282 -7.41 9.03 -17.25
CA THR A 282 -5.98 9.35 -17.26
C THR A 282 -5.69 10.81 -16.96
#